data_AF-A0AA42GLX0-F1
#
_entry.id   AF-A0AA42GLX0-F1
#
_cell.length_a   1.000
_cell.length_b   1.000
_cell.length_c   1.000
_cell.angle_alpha   90.00
_cell.angle_beta   90.00
_cell.angle_gamma   90.00
#
_symmetry.space_group_name_H-M   'P 1'
#
loop_
_entity.id
_entity.type
_entity.pdbx_description
1 polymer ?
#
loop_
_entity_poly.entity_id
_entity_poly.type
_entity_poly.pdbx_seq_one_letter_code
_entity_poly.pdbx_strand_id
1 'polypeptide(L)'
;MFSLASFEAAATNTPCSGRKGGIAGCDGDLFLCNDGSISGSKKSCSAYMGMGRAPAAAPQQLLDNSGECMCGASTFCTGPRGGVYCLTPSGKKSYVRK
;
A
#
# COMPACT_ATOMS: atom_id res chain seq x y z
N MET A 1 -45.96 -2.02 -3.43
CA MET A 1 -45.10 -2.72 -2.45
C MET A 1 -43.65 -2.45 -2.87
N PHE A 2 -43.01 -1.41 -2.33
CA PHE A 2 -41.65 -1.00 -2.71
C PHE A 2 -40.63 -1.81 -1.91
N SER A 3 -39.90 -2.69 -2.58
CA SER A 3 -38.85 -3.52 -1.96
C SER A 3 -37.53 -2.75 -1.98
N LEU A 4 -37.09 -2.27 -0.81
CA LEU A 4 -35.78 -1.68 -0.61
C LEU A 4 -34.74 -2.81 -0.57
N ALA A 5 -34.12 -3.09 -1.71
CA ALA A 5 -32.96 -3.97 -1.76
C ALA A 5 -31.77 -3.28 -1.09
N SER A 6 -31.42 -3.71 0.11
CA SER A 6 -30.17 -3.34 0.78
C SER A 6 -29.01 -3.87 -0.05
N PHE A 7 -28.34 -2.99 -0.79
CA PHE A 7 -27.04 -3.30 -1.38
C PHE A 7 -26.03 -3.43 -0.23
N GLU A 8 -25.75 -4.67 0.15
CA GLU A 8 -24.67 -4.98 1.06
C GLU A 8 -23.37 -4.56 0.37
N ALA A 9 -22.84 -3.40 0.77
CA ALA A 9 -21.54 -2.94 0.33
C ALA A 9 -20.50 -3.89 0.92
N ALA A 10 -20.26 -5.01 0.24
CA ALA A 10 -19.11 -5.85 0.47
C ALA A 10 -17.88 -5.01 0.17
N ALA A 11 -17.38 -4.30 1.19
CA ALA A 11 -16.06 -3.71 1.19
C ALA A 11 -15.07 -4.87 1.22
N THR A 12 -14.93 -5.55 0.08
CA THR A 12 -13.92 -6.55 -0.12
C THR A 12 -12.61 -5.86 0.19
N ASN A 13 -11.95 -6.32 1.25
CA ASN A 13 -10.65 -5.85 1.73
C ASN A 13 -9.57 -6.21 0.69
N THR A 14 -9.77 -5.79 -0.55
CA THR A 14 -8.89 -6.00 -1.67
C THR A 14 -7.84 -4.91 -1.57
N PRO A 15 -6.57 -5.29 -1.33
CA PRO A 15 -5.50 -4.32 -1.27
C PRO A 15 -5.44 -3.52 -2.57
N CYS A 16 -5.27 -2.20 -2.45
CA CYS A 16 -5.10 -1.30 -3.59
C CYS A 16 -6.26 -1.24 -4.59
N SER A 17 -7.51 -1.23 -4.12
CA SER A 17 -8.69 -1.08 -4.98
C SER A 17 -9.02 0.37 -5.39
N GLY A 18 -9.85 0.54 -6.42
CA GLY A 18 -10.34 1.84 -6.89
C GLY A 18 -9.22 2.73 -7.42
N ARG A 19 -9.05 3.92 -6.83
CA ARG A 19 -8.06 4.92 -7.28
C ARG A 19 -6.60 4.52 -7.05
N LYS A 20 -6.33 3.48 -6.26
CA LYS A 20 -4.98 2.98 -5.97
C LYS A 20 -4.39 2.15 -7.12
N GLY A 21 -5.21 1.72 -8.09
CA GLY A 21 -4.75 1.11 -9.34
C GLY A 21 -4.20 -0.31 -9.23
N GLY A 22 -4.50 -1.04 -8.16
CA GLY A 22 -3.98 -2.39 -7.92
C GLY A 22 -2.65 -2.40 -7.18
N ILE A 23 -2.20 -3.61 -6.85
CA ILE A 23 -0.97 -3.83 -6.09
C ILE A 23 0.21 -3.68 -7.04
N ALA A 24 1.12 -2.76 -6.75
CA ALA A 24 2.41 -2.65 -7.42
C ALA A 24 3.41 -3.69 -6.89
N GLY A 25 3.36 -3.96 -5.58
CA GLY A 25 4.22 -4.93 -4.92
C GLY A 25 3.98 -5.03 -3.42
N CYS A 26 4.93 -5.64 -2.72
CA CYS A 26 4.94 -5.69 -1.26
C CYS A 26 6.10 -4.84 -0.72
N ASP A 27 5.83 -4.09 0.34
CA ASP A 27 6.84 -3.41 1.15
C ASP A 27 6.85 -4.08 2.52
N GLY A 28 7.60 -5.18 2.62
CA GLY A 28 7.48 -6.14 3.72
C GLY A 28 6.10 -6.83 3.73
N ASP A 29 5.38 -6.75 4.84
CA ASP A 29 4.00 -7.29 4.95
C ASP A 29 2.92 -6.32 4.44
N LEU A 30 3.27 -5.11 4.05
CA LEU A 30 2.31 -4.12 3.57
C LEU A 30 2.20 -4.14 2.05
N PHE A 31 1.02 -3.82 1.53
CA PHE A 31 0.82 -3.74 0.07
C PHE A 31 1.19 -2.36 -0.44
N LEU A 32 2.15 -2.31 -1.36
CA LEU A 32 2.47 -1.12 -2.13
C LEU A 32 1.52 -1.04 -3.33
N CYS A 33 0.83 0.08 -3.47
CA CYS A 33 -0.11 0.30 -4.55
C CYS A 33 0.55 1.01 -5.74
N ASN A 34 -0.05 0.91 -6.92
CA ASN A 34 0.44 1.59 -8.13
C ASN A 34 0.46 3.11 -8.02
N ASP A 35 -0.34 3.70 -7.14
CA ASP A 35 -0.25 5.13 -6.82
C ASP A 35 0.96 5.49 -5.92
N GLY A 36 1.76 4.50 -5.51
CA GLY A 36 2.92 4.66 -4.64
C GLY A 36 2.59 4.77 -3.15
N SER A 37 1.32 4.66 -2.76
CA SER A 37 0.91 4.64 -1.35
C SER A 37 0.85 3.22 -0.80
N ILE A 38 0.91 3.12 0.53
CA ILE A 38 0.70 1.85 1.23
C ILE A 38 -0.80 1.61 1.43
N SER A 39 -1.24 0.37 1.19
CA SER A 39 -2.61 -0.07 1.46
C SER A 39 -2.85 -0.18 2.96
N GLY A 40 -3.97 0.36 3.45
CA GLY A 40 -4.40 0.20 4.84
C GLY A 40 -4.98 -1.19 5.17
N SER A 41 -4.80 -2.17 4.28
CA SER A 41 -5.23 -3.55 4.52
C SER A 41 -4.44 -4.17 5.67
N LYS A 42 -5.13 -4.88 6.57
CA LYS A 42 -4.50 -5.64 7.67
C LYS A 42 -3.97 -7.01 7.22
N LYS A 43 -4.14 -7.36 5.95
CA LYS A 43 -3.64 -8.62 5.41
C LYS A 43 -2.12 -8.53 5.24
N SER A 44 -1.42 -9.64 5.40
CA SER A 44 0.00 -9.71 5.06
C SER A 44 0.14 -9.83 3.54
N CYS A 45 0.89 -8.92 2.94
CA CYS A 45 1.20 -8.95 1.52
C CYS A 45 1.89 -10.25 1.13
N SER A 46 2.81 -10.72 1.98
CA SER A 46 3.47 -12.03 1.94
C SER A 46 2.48 -13.19 1.79
N ALA A 47 1.44 -13.23 2.63
CA ALA A 47 0.41 -14.27 2.60
C ALA A 47 -0.55 -14.14 1.40
N TYR A 48 -0.78 -12.92 0.92
CA TYR A 48 -1.67 -12.64 -0.21
C TYR A 48 -1.00 -12.93 -1.56
N MET A 49 0.28 -12.57 -1.71
CA MET A 49 1.07 -12.82 -2.93
C MET A 49 1.42 -14.30 -3.12
N GLY A 50 1.50 -15.09 -2.04
CA GLY A 50 1.73 -16.54 -2.10
C GLY A 50 0.64 -17.34 -2.83
N MET A 51 -0.53 -16.76 -3.10
CA MET A 51 -1.68 -17.43 -3.74
C MET A 51 -2.03 -16.88 -5.14
N GLY A 52 -1.37 -15.82 -5.63
CA GLY A 52 -1.77 -15.18 -6.88
C GLY A 52 -0.67 -14.38 -7.56
N ARG A 53 -0.08 -14.99 -8.59
CA ARG A 53 0.59 -14.38 -9.77
C ARG A 53 1.27 -13.02 -9.52
N ALA A 54 2.58 -13.05 -9.25
CA ALA A 54 3.47 -11.98 -9.68
C ALA A 54 3.60 -12.02 -11.23
N PRO A 55 3.73 -10.87 -11.93
CA PRO A 55 5.07 -10.28 -12.01
C PRO A 55 5.16 -8.74 -12.06
N ALA A 56 6.36 -8.29 -11.70
CA ALA A 56 7.11 -7.18 -12.29
C ALA A 56 6.54 -5.75 -12.24
N ALA A 57 6.84 -5.06 -11.15
CA ALA A 57 7.46 -3.74 -11.28
C ALA A 57 8.52 -3.64 -10.20
N ALA A 58 9.74 -4.06 -10.51
CA ALA A 58 10.89 -3.59 -9.77
C ALA A 58 10.91 -2.06 -9.93
N PRO A 59 10.76 -1.25 -8.87
CA PRO A 59 11.35 0.07 -8.95
C PRO A 59 12.84 -0.22 -9.02
N GLN A 60 13.45 0.03 -10.19
CA GLN A 60 14.89 0.16 -10.27
C GLN A 60 15.30 1.04 -9.10
N GLN A 61 16.18 0.52 -8.25
CA GLN A 61 16.77 1.23 -7.15
C GLN A 61 17.48 2.46 -7.72
N LEU A 62 16.73 3.56 -7.91
CA LEU A 62 17.33 4.87 -7.94
C LEU A 62 17.72 5.12 -6.50
N LEU A 63 18.98 4.80 -6.27
CA LEU A 63 19.79 5.17 -5.15
C LEU A 63 19.79 6.70 -5.03
N ASP A 64 18.68 7.30 -4.56
CA ASP A 64 18.65 8.72 -4.25
C ASP A 64 19.11 8.91 -2.80
N ASN A 65 20.34 9.40 -2.71
CA ASN A 65 21.13 9.56 -1.51
C ASN A 65 20.68 10.79 -0.73
N SER A 66 19.48 10.74 -0.14
CA SER A 66 18.88 11.94 0.47
C SER A 66 18.00 11.67 1.71
N GLY A 67 18.13 10.53 2.41
CA GLY A 67 17.48 10.36 3.71
C GLY A 67 15.94 10.45 3.71
N GLU A 68 15.30 10.38 2.54
CA GLU A 68 13.85 10.46 2.38
C GLU A 68 13.24 9.05 2.49
N CYS A 69 12.44 8.82 3.51
CA CYS A 69 11.82 7.51 3.73
C CYS A 69 10.73 7.25 2.69
N MET A 70 11.04 6.49 1.63
CA MET A 70 10.13 6.23 0.52
C MET A 70 9.31 4.95 0.68
N CYS A 71 8.06 4.97 0.22
CA CYS A 71 7.20 3.78 0.22
C CYS A 71 7.73 2.77 -0.81
N GLY A 72 8.00 1.53 -0.39
CA GLY A 72 8.59 0.49 -1.26
C GLY A 72 10.11 0.34 -1.12
N ALA A 73 10.78 1.23 -0.38
CA ALA A 73 12.21 1.14 -0.10
C ALA A 73 12.50 0.45 1.24
N SER A 74 11.50 -0.14 1.90
CA SER A 74 11.55 -0.67 3.28
C SER A 74 12.03 0.31 4.37
N THR A 75 12.32 1.55 3.99
CA THR A 75 12.83 2.61 4.86
C THR A 75 11.67 3.52 5.23
N PHE A 76 11.29 3.49 6.50
CA PHE A 76 10.21 4.30 7.01
C PHE A 76 10.71 5.37 7.98
N CYS A 77 10.08 6.54 7.93
CA CYS A 77 10.34 7.65 8.83
C CYS A 77 9.41 7.57 10.02
N THR A 78 9.88 8.02 11.17
CA THR A 78 9.04 8.14 12.37
C THR A 78 8.79 9.62 12.63
N GLY A 79 7.51 10.01 12.70
CA GLY A 79 7.12 11.38 13.01
C GLY A 79 7.35 11.73 14.49
N PRO A 80 7.23 13.02 14.86
CA PRO A 80 7.39 13.48 16.25
C PRO A 80 6.35 12.88 17.23
N ARG A 81 5.28 12.27 16.70
CA ARG A 81 4.22 11.59 17.44
C ARG A 81 4.45 10.07 17.55
N GLY A 82 5.60 9.55 17.12
CA GLY A 82 5.91 8.12 17.08
C GLY A 82 5.24 7.35 15.94
N GLY A 83 4.48 8.01 15.08
CA GLY A 83 3.82 7.39 13.93
C GLY A 83 4.80 7.13 12.78
N VAL A 84 4.82 5.91 12.28
CA VAL A 84 5.68 5.51 11.15
C VAL A 84 5.01 5.92 9.83
N TYR A 85 5.76 6.51 8.91
CA TYR A 85 5.28 6.94 7.60
C TYR A 85 6.34 6.75 6.53
N CYS A 86 5.90 6.64 5.29
CA CYS A 86 6.73 6.74 4.10
C CYS A 86 6.21 7.84 3.18
N LEU A 87 7.06 8.31 2.27
CA LEU A 87 6.75 9.28 1.24
C LEU A 87 6.48 8.52 -0.06
N THR A 88 5.34 8.79 -0.67
CA THR A 88 5.08 8.32 -2.02
C THR A 88 5.96 9.09 -3.00
N PRO A 89 6.26 8.56 -4.20
CA PRO A 89 6.96 9.29 -5.25
C PRO A 89 6.26 10.60 -5.66
N SER A 90 4.96 10.73 -5.39
CA SER A 90 4.21 11.98 -5.57
C SER A 90 4.39 13.01 -4.45
N GLY A 91 5.29 12.77 -3.49
CA GLY A 91 5.55 13.64 -2.33
C GLY A 91 4.49 13.58 -1.23
N LYS A 92 3.60 12.57 -1.23
CA LYS A 92 2.56 12.44 -0.20
C LYS A 92 3.03 11.55 0.95
N LYS A 93 2.74 11.94 2.18
CA LYS A 93 3.00 11.08 3.36
C LYS A 93 1.93 9.99 3.47
N SER A 94 2.37 8.74 3.43
CA SER A 94 1.55 7.56 3.68
C SER A 94 1.93 6.97 5.03
N TYR A 95 1.01 6.98 5.98
CA TYR A 95 1.25 6.43 7.31
C TYR A 95 1.12 4.92 7.28
N VAL A 96 2.11 4.25 7.88
CA VAL A 96 2.17 2.82 8.02
C VAL A 96 1.55 2.46 9.36
N ARG A 97 0.68 1.45 9.39
CA ARG A 97 0.16 0.90 10.64
C ARG A 97 0.82 -0.45 10.85
N LYS A 98 1.66 -0.54 11.89
CA LYS A 98 2.26 -1.76 12.40
C LYS A 98 1.38 -2.36 13.48
#